data_AF-A0A520U3W8-F1
#
_entry.id   AF-A0A520U3W8-F1
#
_cell.length_a   1.000
_cell.length_b   1.000
_cell.length_c   1.000
_cell.angle_alpha   90.00
_cell.angle_beta   90.00
_cell.angle_gamma   90.00
#
_symmetry.space_group_name_H-M   'P 1'
#
loop_
_entity.id
_entity.type
_entity.pdbx_description
1 polymer ?
#
loop_
_entity_poly.entity_id
_entity_poly.type
_entity_poly.pdbx_seq_one_letter_code
_entity_poly.pdbx_strand_id
1 'polypeptide(L)'
;MNQLGQKTHIPWWLTLIIIMEVWPMFLGPYWALTDPTFFGTPESTTTILGDWIYTARNLAVGFAFILAYYLKNAPMLFILIFIRLFTDLIDGPAFWFFRDQVSEIAFIVVFLFGYYIPAIVALRYLWKQMKI
;
A
#
# COMPACT_ATOMS: atom_id res chain seq x y z
N MET A 1 -13.08 -25.64 -12.96
CA MET A 1 -13.75 -25.14 -11.73
C MET A 1 -13.47 -23.65 -11.63
N ASN A 2 -14.50 -22.82 -11.50
CA ASN A 2 -14.37 -21.37 -11.50
C ASN A 2 -13.88 -20.91 -10.11
N GLN A 3 -12.55 -20.92 -9.90
CA GLN A 3 -11.92 -20.54 -8.61
C GLN A 3 -12.20 -19.08 -8.21
N LEU A 4 -12.69 -18.25 -9.12
CA LEU A 4 -13.12 -16.87 -8.87
C LEU A 4 -14.33 -16.74 -7.91
N GLY A 5 -15.07 -17.82 -7.66
CA GLY A 5 -16.28 -17.81 -6.82
C GLY A 5 -16.10 -18.29 -5.37
N GLN A 6 -14.94 -18.84 -4.99
CA GLN A 6 -14.74 -19.34 -3.63
C GLN A 6 -14.27 -18.22 -2.70
N LYS A 7 -15.13 -17.88 -1.73
CA LYS A 7 -14.81 -16.89 -0.68
C LYS A 7 -13.72 -17.46 0.22
N THR A 8 -12.57 -16.79 0.27
CA THR A 8 -11.45 -17.24 1.09
C THR A 8 -11.69 -16.93 2.56
N HIS A 9 -11.26 -17.84 3.45
CA HIS A 9 -11.19 -17.55 4.87
C HIS A 9 -10.05 -16.56 5.15
N ILE A 10 -10.41 -15.35 5.61
CA ILE A 10 -9.46 -14.31 5.99
C ILE A 10 -9.31 -14.33 7.52
N PRO A 11 -8.17 -14.80 8.06
CA PRO A 11 -7.94 -14.79 9.50
C PRO A 11 -7.67 -13.36 9.99
N TRP A 12 -7.90 -13.12 11.28
CA TRP A 12 -7.76 -11.79 11.90
C TRP A 12 -6.39 -11.14 11.67
N TRP A 13 -5.31 -11.93 11.69
CA TRP A 13 -3.96 -11.42 11.47
C TRP A 13 -3.77 -10.93 10.03
N LEU A 14 -4.44 -11.56 9.05
CA LEU A 14 -4.39 -11.10 7.66
C LEU A 14 -5.19 -9.80 7.49
N THR A 15 -6.30 -9.65 8.22
CA THR A 15 -7.02 -8.38 8.28
C THR A 15 -6.12 -7.26 8.82
N LEU A 16 -5.33 -7.51 9.86
CA LEU A 16 -4.38 -6.51 10.37
C LEU A 16 -3.34 -6.13 9.31
N ILE A 17 -2.77 -7.10 8.60
CA ILE A 17 -1.84 -6.82 7.51
C ILE A 17 -2.51 -5.96 6.43
N ILE A 18 -3.72 -6.33 6.00
CA ILE A 18 -4.45 -5.57 4.99
C ILE A 18 -4.72 -4.14 5.48
N ILE A 19 -5.07 -3.93 6.75
CA ILE A 19 -5.23 -2.58 7.30
C ILE A 19 -3.93 -1.79 7.25
N MET A 20 -2.80 -2.42 7.62
CA MET A 20 -1.48 -1.79 7.54
C MET A 20 -1.10 -1.41 6.10
N GLU A 21 -1.45 -2.23 5.12
CA GLU A 21 -1.23 -1.93 3.69
C GLU A 21 -2.16 -0.83 3.15
N VAL A 22 -3.39 -0.75 3.66
CA VAL A 22 -4.47 0.06 3.07
C VAL A 22 -4.56 1.46 3.67
N TRP A 23 -4.39 1.62 4.99
CA TRP A 23 -4.50 2.93 5.64
C TRP A 23 -3.58 4.04 5.06
N PRO A 24 -2.33 3.79 4.62
CA PRO A 24 -1.44 4.84 4.13
C PRO A 24 -1.87 5.33 2.75
N MET A 25 -2.65 4.52 2.02
CA MET A 25 -3.24 4.89 0.74
C MET A 25 -4.27 6.00 0.87
N PHE A 26 -4.69 6.35 2.09
CA PHE A 26 -5.55 7.49 2.38
C PHE A 26 -4.78 8.62 3.06
N LEU A 27 -3.87 8.30 3.98
CA LEU A 27 -3.07 9.32 4.66
C LEU A 27 -2.08 10.04 3.75
N GLY A 28 -1.36 9.30 2.90
CA GLY A 28 -0.43 9.89 1.95
C GLY A 28 -1.14 10.91 1.05
N PRO A 29 -2.24 10.53 0.38
CA PRO A 29 -3.02 11.45 -0.44
C PRO A 29 -3.59 12.65 0.33
N TYR A 30 -4.04 12.44 1.57
CA TYR A 30 -4.48 13.53 2.43
C TYR A 30 -3.34 14.56 2.59
N TRP A 31 -2.15 14.12 2.99
CA TRP A 31 -1.00 15.01 3.12
C TRP A 31 -0.58 15.65 1.80
N ALA A 32 -0.56 14.91 0.70
CA ALA A 32 -0.21 15.44 -0.62
C ALA A 32 -1.16 16.58 -1.06
N LEU A 33 -2.44 16.53 -0.68
CA LEU A 33 -3.41 17.57 -1.03
C LEU A 33 -3.50 18.71 -0.02
N THR A 34 -3.17 18.47 1.26
CA THR A 34 -3.26 19.51 2.31
C THR A 34 -1.95 20.25 2.54
N ASP A 35 -0.81 19.64 2.19
CA ASP A 35 0.51 20.21 2.36
C ASP A 35 1.21 20.33 0.99
N PRO A 36 1.21 21.53 0.38
CA PRO A 36 1.91 21.77 -0.89
C PRO A 36 3.41 21.50 -0.85
N THR A 37 4.03 21.40 0.33
CA THR A 37 5.45 21.06 0.50
C THR A 37 5.71 19.54 0.50
N PHE A 38 4.66 18.71 0.41
CA PHE A 38 4.79 17.26 0.48
C PHE A 38 5.61 16.67 -0.69
N PHE A 39 5.28 17.04 -1.94
CA PHE A 39 6.13 16.79 -3.12
C PHE A 39 6.67 18.07 -3.77
N GLY A 40 6.22 19.25 -3.31
CA GLY A 40 6.74 20.53 -3.75
C GLY A 40 8.06 20.91 -3.06
N THR A 41 8.54 22.10 -3.39
CA THR A 41 9.62 22.75 -2.64
C THR A 41 9.08 23.35 -1.33
N PRO A 42 9.95 23.68 -0.35
CA PRO A 42 9.54 24.36 0.89
C PRO A 42 8.79 25.68 0.69
N GLU A 43 8.91 26.29 -0.49
CA GLU A 43 8.25 27.55 -0.86
C GLU A 43 6.94 27.34 -1.64
N SER A 44 6.55 26.08 -1.88
CA SER A 44 5.35 25.76 -2.67
C SER A 44 4.09 26.16 -1.91
N THR A 45 3.22 26.93 -2.58
CA THR A 45 1.96 27.43 -2.00
C THR A 45 0.72 26.75 -2.57
N THR A 46 0.89 25.95 -3.63
CA THR A 46 -0.19 25.23 -4.32
C THR A 46 0.23 23.81 -4.62
N THR A 47 -0.72 22.88 -4.62
CA THR A 47 -0.50 21.50 -5.07
C THR A 47 -0.08 21.46 -6.54
N ILE A 48 0.82 20.55 -6.89
CA ILE A 48 1.30 20.31 -8.25
C ILE A 48 0.63 19.07 -8.85
N LEU A 49 0.80 18.85 -10.15
CA LEU A 49 0.27 17.67 -10.85
C LEU A 49 0.69 16.35 -10.17
N GLY A 50 1.91 16.30 -9.62
CA GLY A 50 2.44 15.15 -8.88
C GLY A 50 1.57 14.74 -7.70
N ASP A 51 1.06 15.70 -6.91
CA ASP A 51 0.20 15.44 -5.75
C ASP A 51 -1.11 14.77 -6.17
N TRP A 52 -1.70 15.25 -7.27
CA TRP A 52 -2.96 14.73 -7.81
C TRP A 52 -2.81 13.33 -8.40
N ILE A 53 -1.72 13.08 -9.14
CA ILE A 53 -1.44 11.74 -9.69
C ILE A 53 -1.15 10.75 -8.56
N TYR A 54 -0.34 11.14 -7.58
CA TYR A 54 -0.05 10.32 -6.41
C TYR A 54 -1.33 9.99 -5.63
N THR A 55 -2.20 10.99 -5.43
CA THR A 55 -3.51 10.85 -4.78
C THR A 55 -4.37 9.85 -5.53
N ALA A 56 -4.57 10.06 -6.83
CA ALA A 56 -5.42 9.19 -7.66
C ALA A 56 -4.92 7.73 -7.64
N ARG A 57 -3.60 7.52 -7.78
CA ARG A 57 -2.98 6.20 -7.74
C ARG A 57 -3.24 5.49 -6.42
N ASN A 58 -2.96 6.15 -5.29
CA ASN A 58 -3.10 5.54 -3.97
C ASN A 58 -4.57 5.29 -3.62
N LEU A 59 -5.47 6.24 -3.86
CA LEU A 59 -6.89 6.04 -3.62
C LEU A 59 -7.47 4.91 -4.47
N ALA A 60 -7.12 4.82 -5.75
CA ALA A 60 -7.57 3.75 -6.63
C ALA A 60 -7.17 2.37 -6.09
N VAL A 61 -5.92 2.21 -5.65
CA VAL A 61 -5.44 0.95 -5.06
C VAL A 61 -6.10 0.70 -3.71
N GLY A 62 -6.28 1.72 -2.86
CA GLY A 62 -6.93 1.61 -1.56
C GLY A 62 -8.38 1.13 -1.67
N PHE A 63 -9.15 1.71 -2.60
CA PHE A 63 -10.50 1.25 -2.89
C PHE A 63 -10.52 -0.17 -3.47
N ALA A 64 -9.57 -0.52 -4.35
CA ALA A 64 -9.46 -1.87 -4.88
C ALA A 64 -9.21 -2.90 -3.77
N PHE A 65 -8.38 -2.57 -2.78
CA PHE A 65 -8.15 -3.42 -1.60
C PHE A 65 -9.39 -3.58 -0.73
N ILE A 66 -10.10 -2.49 -0.42
CA ILE A 66 -11.34 -2.55 0.35
C ILE A 66 -12.35 -3.47 -0.36
N LEU A 67 -12.48 -3.32 -1.67
CA LEU A 67 -13.35 -4.16 -2.48
C LEU A 67 -12.91 -5.64 -2.47
N ALA A 68 -11.63 -5.91 -2.70
CA ALA A 68 -11.07 -7.26 -2.68
C ALA A 68 -11.27 -7.96 -1.32
N TYR A 69 -11.07 -7.22 -0.24
CA TYR A 69 -11.29 -7.68 1.13
C TYR A 69 -12.76 -7.98 1.39
N TYR A 70 -13.66 -7.06 1.04
CA TYR A 70 -15.11 -7.23 1.19
C TYR A 70 -15.64 -8.44 0.41
N LEU A 71 -15.15 -8.63 -0.83
CA LEU A 71 -15.48 -9.77 -1.67
C LEU A 71 -14.83 -11.08 -1.21
N LYS A 72 -13.91 -11.02 -0.25
CA LYS A 72 -13.10 -12.15 0.25
C LYS A 72 -12.40 -12.89 -0.91
N ASN A 73 -11.87 -12.13 -1.86
CA ASN A 73 -11.25 -12.66 -3.08
C ASN A 73 -9.73 -12.77 -2.90
N ALA A 74 -9.21 -13.98 -2.64
CA ALA A 74 -7.78 -14.19 -2.45
C ALA A 74 -6.92 -13.86 -3.68
N PRO A 75 -7.27 -14.25 -4.92
CA PRO A 75 -6.52 -13.85 -6.10
C PRO A 75 -6.37 -12.33 -6.24
N MET A 76 -7.45 -11.59 -6.01
CA MET A 76 -7.44 -10.13 -6.09
C MET A 76 -6.57 -9.52 -4.99
N LEU A 77 -6.72 -9.96 -3.73
CA LEU A 77 -5.87 -9.53 -2.63
C LEU A 77 -4.39 -9.86 -2.90
N PHE A 78 -4.11 -11.03 -3.46
CA PHE A 78 -2.75 -11.45 -3.79
C PHE A 78 -2.11 -10.50 -4.81
N ILE A 79 -2.81 -10.24 -5.93
CA ILE A 79 -2.31 -9.35 -6.98
C ILE A 79 -2.11 -7.93 -6.43
N LEU A 80 -3.06 -7.43 -5.64
CA LEU A 80 -2.98 -6.08 -5.06
C LEU A 80 -1.80 -5.94 -4.10
N ILE A 81 -1.60 -6.90 -3.17
CA ILE A 81 -0.44 -6.90 -2.26
C ILE A 81 0.86 -7.06 -3.04
N PHE A 82 0.86 -7.88 -4.08
CA PHE A 82 2.04 -8.08 -4.91
C PHE A 82 2.47 -6.79 -5.62
N ILE A 83 1.54 -6.14 -6.33
CA ILE A 83 1.81 -4.85 -7.00
C ILE A 83 2.27 -3.82 -5.96
N ARG A 84 1.62 -3.79 -4.78
CA ARG A 84 1.95 -2.84 -3.72
C ARG A 84 3.37 -3.04 -3.18
N LEU A 85 3.75 -4.28 -2.90
CA LEU A 85 5.11 -4.59 -2.47
C LEU A 85 6.14 -4.10 -3.50
N PHE A 86 5.89 -4.33 -4.79
CA PHE A 86 6.79 -3.86 -5.85
C PHE A 86 6.87 -2.34 -5.93
N THR A 87 5.73 -1.64 -5.81
CA THR A 87 5.75 -0.17 -5.80
C THR A 87 6.44 0.37 -4.56
N ASP A 88 6.23 -0.23 -3.38
CA ASP A 88 6.83 0.24 -2.12
C ASP A 88 8.33 -0.06 -2.05
N LEU A 89 8.82 -1.08 -2.77
CA LEU A 89 10.25 -1.35 -2.97
C LEU A 89 10.94 -0.27 -3.82
N ILE A 90 10.19 0.47 -4.65
CA ILE A 90 10.69 1.59 -5.45
C ILE A 90 10.49 2.90 -4.69
N ASP A 91 9.29 3.12 -4.14
CA ASP A 91 8.91 4.33 -3.44
C ASP A 91 9.78 4.53 -2.18
N GLY A 92 10.09 3.47 -1.43
CA GLY A 92 10.94 3.57 -0.23
C GLY A 92 12.32 4.20 -0.52
N PRO A 93 13.15 3.59 -1.37
CA PRO A 93 14.42 4.18 -1.80
C PRO A 93 14.25 5.57 -2.44
N ALA A 94 13.20 5.81 -3.22
CA ALA A 94 12.95 7.14 -3.78
C ALA A 94 12.72 8.19 -2.68
N PHE A 95 11.90 7.89 -1.67
CA PHE A 95 11.73 8.78 -0.51
C PHE A 95 13.04 9.01 0.24
N TRP A 96 13.90 7.99 0.33
CA TRP A 96 15.21 8.11 0.94
C TRP A 96 16.16 9.05 0.18
N PHE A 97 16.23 8.91 -1.15
CA PHE A 97 17.17 9.66 -1.97
C PHE A 97 16.73 11.09 -2.28
N PHE A 98 15.42 11.34 -2.34
CA PHE A 98 14.87 12.61 -2.83
C PHE A 98 14.25 13.48 -1.73
N ARG A 99 14.19 13.02 -0.48
CA ARG A 99 13.61 13.81 0.63
C ARG A 99 14.65 14.05 1.73
N ASP A 100 14.86 15.32 2.06
CA ASP A 100 15.95 15.77 2.94
C ASP A 100 15.84 15.36 4.43
N GLN A 101 14.80 14.61 4.85
CA GLN A 101 14.53 14.36 6.28
C GLN A 101 13.91 13.00 6.57
N VAL A 102 14.54 11.90 6.15
CA VAL A 102 14.09 10.55 6.55
C VAL A 102 15.05 9.96 7.59
N SER A 103 14.56 9.81 8.83
CA SER A 103 15.30 9.07 9.87
C SER A 103 15.51 7.63 9.44
N GLU A 104 16.76 7.15 9.48
CA GLU A 104 17.12 5.79 9.07
C GLU A 104 16.34 4.71 9.80
N ILE A 105 16.20 4.91 11.09
CA ILE A 105 15.49 4.00 11.98
C ILE A 105 14.00 4.01 11.63
N ALA A 106 13.41 5.19 11.42
CA ALA A 106 12.00 5.30 11.07
C ALA A 106 11.71 4.64 9.72
N PHE A 107 12.60 4.82 8.73
CA PHE A 107 12.48 4.17 7.43
C PHE A 107 12.48 2.64 7.53
N ILE A 108 13.48 2.08 8.23
CA ILE A 108 13.58 0.63 8.40
C ILE A 108 12.35 0.10 9.15
N VAL A 109 11.95 0.74 10.24
CA VAL A 109 10.79 0.30 11.04
C VAL A 109 9.51 0.31 10.20
N VAL A 110 9.27 1.38 9.45
CA VAL A 110 8.05 1.55 8.67
C VAL A 110 8.06 0.64 7.44
N PHE A 111 9.08 0.71 6.58
CA PHE A 111 9.11 -0.04 5.32
C PHE A 111 9.35 -1.54 5.53
N LEU A 112 10.35 -1.92 6.32
CA LEU A 112 10.69 -3.34 6.47
C LEU A 112 9.67 -4.08 7.33
N PHE A 113 9.43 -3.59 8.54
CA PHE A 113 8.56 -4.28 9.51
C PHE A 113 7.08 -3.95 9.34
N GLY A 114 6.76 -2.74 8.87
CA GLY A 114 5.38 -2.31 8.64
C GLY A 114 4.77 -2.72 7.30
N TYR A 115 5.58 -2.91 6.25
CA TYR A 115 5.08 -3.26 4.90
C TYR A 115 5.70 -4.53 4.34
N TYR A 116 7.02 -4.59 4.14
CA TYR A 116 7.63 -5.67 3.36
C TYR A 116 7.43 -7.05 3.98
N ILE A 117 7.69 -7.21 5.28
CA ILE A 117 7.48 -8.47 5.98
C ILE A 117 5.97 -8.84 6.00
N PRO A 118 5.06 -7.96 6.44
CA PRO A 118 3.61 -8.19 6.36
C PRO A 118 3.14 -8.63 4.97
N ALA A 119 3.53 -7.92 3.92
CA ALA A 119 3.17 -8.23 2.53
C ALA A 119 3.62 -9.64 2.13
N ILE A 120 4.88 -10.01 2.41
CA ILE A 120 5.40 -11.36 2.08
C ILE A 120 4.64 -12.45 2.83
N VAL A 121 4.34 -12.23 4.12
CA VAL A 121 3.55 -13.18 4.94
C VAL A 121 2.15 -13.36 4.37
N ALA A 122 1.47 -12.26 4.02
CA ALA A 122 0.15 -12.28 3.39
C ALA A 122 0.17 -12.99 2.02
N LEU A 123 1.13 -12.66 1.16
CA LEU A 123 1.30 -13.29 -0.16
C LEU A 123 1.48 -14.80 -0.03
N ARG A 124 2.35 -15.26 0.89
CA ARG A 124 2.57 -16.69 1.12
C ARG A 124 1.29 -17.41 1.55
N TYR A 125 0.49 -16.79 2.41
CA TYR A 125 -0.78 -17.37 2.86
C TYR A 125 -1.82 -17.42 1.74
N LEU A 126 -2.02 -16.31 1.03
CA LEU A 126 -2.98 -16.22 -0.08
C LEU A 126 -2.61 -17.19 -1.20
N TRP A 127 -1.32 -17.35 -1.50
CA TRP A 127 -0.83 -18.35 -2.46
C TRP A 127 -1.21 -19.78 -2.08
N LYS A 128 -1.11 -20.13 -0.79
CA LYS A 128 -1.55 -21.45 -0.29
C LYS A 128 -3.06 -21.63 -0.45
N GLN A 129 -3.86 -20.60 -0.19
CA GLN A 129 -5.32 -20.65 -0.31
C GLN A 129 -5.79 -20.81 -1.78
N MET A 130 -5.03 -20.32 -2.75
CA MET A 130 -5.36 -20.47 -4.18
C MET A 130 -4.97 -21.84 -4.77
N LYS A 131 -4.01 -22.54 -4.15
CA LYS A 131 -3.53 -23.86 -4.61
C LYS A 131 -4.36 -25.03 -4.08
N ILE A 132 -5.26 -24.77 -3.14
CA ILE A 132 -6.24 -25.72 -2.60
C ILE A 132 -7.50 -25.65 -3.46
#